data_AF-A0A6B3GZK6-F1
#
_entry.id   AF-A0A6B3GZK6-F1
#
_cell.length_a   1.000
_cell.length_b   1.000
_cell.length_c   1.000
_cell.angle_alpha   90.00
_cell.angle_beta   90.00
_cell.angle_gamma   90.00
#
_symmetry.space_group_name_H-M   'P 1'
#
loop_
_entity.id
_entity.type
_entity.pdbx_description
1 polymer ?
#
loop_
_entity_poly.entity_id
_entity_poly.type
_entity_poly.pdbx_seq_one_letter_code
_entity_poly.pdbx_strand_id
1 'polypeptide(L)'
;MASRRHRRIALATAATLLTLTTAVGCAGLDKALDCVRTADAIATSVNKLQQAVSNASEDITQASESLDEIDRELKKLDDTTDNADLSKAVDDLQTGVTDVRKSIEAGDATPDITPVTDAATEIGKVCSP
;
A
#
# COMPACT_ATOMS: atom_id res chain seq x y z
N MET A 1 38.59 13.94 -0.74
CA MET A 1 37.36 14.35 -1.46
C MET A 1 36.72 13.08 -2.00
N ALA A 2 35.60 12.64 -1.42
CA ALA A 2 34.93 11.39 -1.80
C ALA A 2 33.70 11.70 -2.65
N SER A 3 33.75 11.33 -3.93
CA SER A 3 32.69 11.56 -4.91
C SER A 3 31.50 10.63 -4.65
N ARG A 4 30.46 11.12 -3.97
CA ARG A 4 29.14 10.46 -3.94
C ARG A 4 28.48 10.62 -5.31
N ARG A 5 28.47 9.54 -6.12
CA ARG A 5 27.60 9.44 -7.30
C ARG A 5 26.16 9.25 -6.83
N HIS A 6 25.39 10.33 -6.83
CA HIS A 6 23.94 10.24 -6.76
C HIS A 6 23.43 9.61 -8.06
N ARG A 7 23.08 8.33 -7.97
CA ARG A 7 22.38 7.58 -9.03
C ARG A 7 20.95 8.13 -9.07
N ARG A 8 20.67 9.04 -9.99
CA ARG A 8 19.31 9.48 -10.28
C ARG A 8 18.58 8.30 -10.93
N ILE A 9 17.70 7.66 -10.19
CA ILE A 9 16.76 6.67 -10.72
C ILE A 9 15.70 7.47 -11.48
N ALA A 10 15.80 7.48 -12.80
CA ALA A 10 14.76 8.04 -13.66
C ALA A 10 13.63 7.00 -13.74
N LEU A 11 12.53 7.26 -13.04
CA LEU A 11 11.29 6.51 -13.18
C LEU A 11 10.65 6.93 -14.51
N ALA A 12 10.73 6.05 -15.51
CA ALA A 12 10.01 6.24 -16.77
C ALA A 12 8.54 5.87 -16.55
N THR A 13 7.64 6.85 -16.60
CA THR A 13 6.20 6.64 -16.57
C THR A 13 5.74 6.15 -17.95
N ALA A 14 5.49 4.85 -18.10
CA ALA A 14 4.84 4.31 -19.28
C ALA A 14 3.37 4.72 -19.27
N ALA A 15 2.95 5.52 -20.26
CA ALA A 15 1.54 5.84 -20.46
C ALA A 15 0.85 4.66 -21.17
N THR A 16 0.04 3.90 -20.43
CA THR A 16 -0.82 2.86 -20.99
C THR A 16 -2.05 3.52 -21.64
N LEU A 17 -2.25 3.25 -22.94
CA LEU A 17 -3.44 3.67 -23.68
C LEU A 17 -4.57 2.65 -23.41
N LEU A 18 -5.58 3.05 -22.64
CA LEU A 18 -6.73 2.21 -22.34
C LEU A 18 -7.73 2.12 -23.51
N THR A 19 -7.79 0.96 -24.15
CA THR A 19 -8.94 0.55 -24.97
C THR A 19 -10.03 -0.03 -24.06
N LEU A 20 -10.88 0.83 -23.50
CA LEU A 20 -12.07 0.42 -22.73
C LEU A 20 -13.21 0.04 -23.70
N THR A 21 -13.29 -1.24 -24.07
CA THR A 21 -14.48 -1.82 -24.70
C THR A 21 -15.30 -2.58 -23.68
N THR A 22 -15.99 -1.88 -22.77
CA THR A 22 -17.10 -2.49 -22.03
C THR A 22 -18.19 -1.46 -21.77
N ALA A 23 -19.39 -1.79 -22.25
CA ALA A 23 -20.63 -1.03 -22.13
C ALA A 23 -21.20 -1.02 -20.70
N VAL A 24 -20.39 -0.64 -19.71
CA VAL A 24 -20.80 -0.42 -18.31
C VAL A 24 -20.73 1.08 -18.10
N GLY A 25 -21.85 1.70 -17.68
CA GLY A 25 -21.90 3.15 -17.45
C GLY A 25 -20.85 3.63 -16.44
N CYS A 26 -20.74 4.95 -16.29
CA CYS A 26 -19.73 5.63 -15.46
C CYS A 26 -19.53 5.04 -14.04
N ALA A 27 -20.50 4.32 -13.47
CA ALA A 27 -20.37 3.63 -12.18
C ALA A 27 -19.19 2.64 -12.11
N GLY A 28 -18.82 1.98 -13.21
CA GLY A 28 -17.62 1.12 -13.24
C GLY A 28 -16.32 1.93 -13.22
N LEU A 29 -16.33 3.10 -13.86
CA LEU A 29 -15.21 4.04 -13.85
C LEU A 29 -15.04 4.72 -12.48
N ASP A 30 -16.15 5.08 -11.82
CA ASP A 30 -16.12 5.65 -10.47
C ASP A 30 -15.50 4.66 -9.46
N LYS A 31 -15.90 3.38 -9.50
CA LYS A 31 -15.28 2.33 -8.69
C LYS A 31 -13.79 2.13 -8.99
N ALA A 32 -13.40 2.16 -10.27
CA ALA A 32 -12.00 2.04 -10.65
C ALA A 32 -11.16 3.22 -10.14
N LEU A 33 -11.68 4.45 -10.22
CA LEU A 33 -11.01 5.64 -9.69
C LEU A 33 -10.91 5.60 -8.15
N ASP A 34 -11.95 5.12 -7.46
CA ASP A 34 -11.91 4.97 -5.99
C ASP A 34 -10.96 3.84 -5.55
N CYS A 35 -10.84 2.75 -6.32
CA CYS A 35 -9.80 1.73 -6.15
C CYS A 35 -8.40 2.35 -6.25
N VAL A 36 -8.11 3.10 -7.33
CA VAL A 36 -6.82 3.77 -7.54
C VAL A 36 -6.49 4.74 -6.40
N ARG A 37 -7.44 5.59 -6.00
CA ARG A 37 -7.23 6.57 -4.92
C ARG A 37 -6.94 5.88 -3.59
N THR A 38 -7.65 4.80 -3.29
CA THR A 38 -7.46 4.07 -2.03
C THR A 38 -6.16 3.27 -2.05
N ALA A 39 -5.80 2.66 -3.18
CA ALA A 39 -4.50 2.01 -3.37
C ALA A 39 -3.33 2.99 -3.22
N ASP A 40 -3.46 4.23 -3.72
CA ASP A 40 -2.46 5.29 -3.55
C ASP A 40 -2.33 5.75 -2.09
N ALA A 41 -3.46 5.87 -1.38
CA ALA A 41 -3.47 6.17 0.05
C ALA A 41 -2.76 5.06 0.85
N ILE A 42 -3.06 3.80 0.57
CA ILE A 42 -2.39 2.63 1.17
C ILE A 42 -0.89 2.66 0.89
N ALA A 43 -0.47 2.91 -0.37
CA ALA A 43 0.95 3.01 -0.72
C ALA A 43 1.66 4.14 0.05
N THR A 44 0.98 5.26 0.28
CA THR A 44 1.47 6.36 1.11
C THR A 44 1.63 5.94 2.57
N SER A 45 0.63 5.30 3.15
CA SER A 45 0.65 4.82 4.54
C SER A 45 1.72 3.74 4.77
N VAL A 46 1.92 2.84 3.80
CA VAL A 46 3.02 1.85 3.82
C VAL A 46 4.39 2.52 3.70
N ASN A 47 4.53 3.60 2.93
CA ASN A 47 5.78 4.37 2.90
C ASN A 47 6.05 5.10 4.23
N LYS A 48 5.02 5.58 4.93
CA LYS A 48 5.17 6.13 6.29
C LYS A 48 5.60 5.04 7.28
N LEU A 49 5.01 3.85 7.21
CA LEU A 49 5.41 2.71 8.02
C LEU A 49 6.89 2.35 7.79
N GLN A 50 7.33 2.24 6.53
CA GLN A 50 8.73 1.98 6.19
C GLN A 50 9.69 3.01 6.78
N GLN A 51 9.31 4.30 6.72
CA GLN A 51 10.11 5.38 7.30
C GLN A 51 10.12 5.31 8.83
N ALA A 52 8.98 5.03 9.47
CA ALA A 52 8.88 4.91 10.92
C ALA A 52 9.72 3.74 11.45
N VAL A 53 9.66 2.58 10.80
CA VAL A 53 10.50 1.43 11.14
C VAL A 53 11.99 1.73 10.89
N SER A 54 12.33 2.45 9.81
CA SER A 54 13.73 2.85 9.54
C SER A 54 14.27 3.85 10.57
N ASN A 55 13.39 4.66 11.17
CA ASN A 55 13.72 5.64 12.22
C ASN A 55 13.34 5.14 13.62
N ALA A 56 13.12 3.82 13.81
CA ALA A 56 12.63 3.25 15.05
C ALA A 56 13.48 3.56 16.30
N SER A 57 14.75 3.96 16.11
CA SER A 57 15.61 4.47 17.18
C SER A 57 15.10 5.78 17.82
N GLU A 58 14.24 6.52 17.12
CA GLU A 58 13.64 7.77 17.59
C GLU A 58 12.28 7.52 18.26
N ASP A 59 11.36 6.86 17.55
CA ASP A 59 10.02 6.56 18.07
C ASP A 59 9.30 5.47 17.25
N ILE A 60 9.11 4.27 17.82
CA ILE A 60 8.39 3.16 17.16
C ILE A 60 6.86 3.34 17.19
N THR A 61 6.31 4.29 17.95
CA THR A 61 4.85 4.51 18.01
C THR A 61 4.30 5.02 16.68
N GLN A 62 5.10 5.76 15.90
CA GLN A 62 4.74 6.23 14.55
C GLN A 62 4.50 5.06 13.58
N ALA A 63 5.14 3.91 13.79
CA ALA A 63 4.87 2.70 13.01
C ALA A 63 3.46 2.17 13.32
N SER A 64 3.04 2.21 14.59
CA SER A 64 1.69 1.79 15.00
C SER A 64 0.60 2.71 14.45
N GLU A 65 0.85 4.03 14.42
CA GLU A 65 -0.07 5.00 13.80
C GLU A 65 -0.21 4.77 12.28
N SER A 66 0.90 4.45 11.61
CA SER A 66 0.88 4.11 10.18
C SER A 66 0.09 2.83 9.90
N LEU A 67 0.23 1.79 10.74
CA LEU A 67 -0.57 0.57 10.65
C LEU A 67 -2.08 0.84 10.87
N ASP A 68 -2.41 1.78 11.76
CA ASP A 68 -3.77 2.25 11.97
C ASP A 68 -4.36 2.99 10.76
N GLU A 69 -3.54 3.78 10.06
CA GLU A 69 -3.94 4.42 8.79
C GLU A 69 -4.23 3.36 7.72
N ILE A 70 -3.34 2.38 7.55
CA ILE A 70 -3.51 1.29 6.58
C ILE A 70 -4.80 0.51 6.85
N ASP A 71 -5.08 0.11 8.09
CA ASP A 71 -6.29 -0.66 8.43
C ASP A 71 -7.59 0.13 8.16
N ARG A 72 -7.57 1.45 8.39
CA ARG A 72 -8.71 2.32 8.03
C ARG A 72 -8.91 2.44 6.52
N GLU A 73 -7.83 2.45 5.75
CA GLU A 73 -7.88 2.54 4.29
C GLU A 73 -8.36 1.21 3.68
N LEU A 74 -7.89 0.08 4.22
CA LEU A 74 -8.33 -1.26 3.83
C LEU A 74 -9.83 -1.46 3.99
N LYS A 75 -10.38 -1.04 5.14
CA LYS A 75 -11.83 -1.11 5.39
C LYS A 75 -12.65 -0.32 4.36
N LYS A 76 -12.12 0.80 3.86
CA LYS A 76 -12.79 1.55 2.79
C LYS A 76 -12.68 0.82 1.45
N LEU A 77 -11.55 0.16 1.18
CA LEU A 77 -11.31 -0.51 -0.09
C LEU A 77 -12.21 -1.75 -0.28
N ASP A 78 -12.36 -2.56 0.77
CA ASP A 78 -13.19 -3.77 0.75
C ASP A 78 -14.65 -3.46 0.37
N ASP A 79 -15.18 -2.34 0.83
CA ASP A 79 -16.54 -1.87 0.52
C ASP A 79 -16.73 -1.41 -0.95
N THR A 80 -15.65 -1.25 -1.72
CA THR A 80 -15.70 -0.57 -3.03
C THR A 80 -15.84 -1.53 -4.22
N THR A 81 -15.59 -2.84 -4.05
CA THR A 81 -15.44 -3.77 -5.19
C THR A 81 -15.77 -5.22 -4.86
N ASP A 82 -16.21 -5.97 -5.88
CA ASP A 82 -16.50 -7.40 -5.79
C ASP A 82 -15.38 -8.25 -6.42
N ASN A 83 -14.17 -7.70 -6.56
CA ASN A 83 -13.03 -8.35 -7.21
C ASN A 83 -12.31 -9.29 -6.22
N ALA A 84 -12.39 -10.60 -6.48
CA ALA A 84 -11.76 -11.63 -5.65
C ALA A 84 -10.23 -11.47 -5.50
N ASP A 85 -9.54 -11.02 -6.55
CA ASP A 85 -8.09 -10.77 -6.48
C ASP A 85 -7.79 -9.57 -5.57
N LEU A 86 -8.67 -8.57 -5.57
CA LEU A 86 -8.53 -7.44 -4.66
C LEU A 86 -8.84 -7.85 -3.21
N SER A 87 -9.93 -8.57 -2.97
CA SER A 87 -10.26 -9.08 -1.63
C SER A 87 -9.11 -9.92 -1.06
N LYS A 88 -8.48 -10.77 -1.87
CA LYS A 88 -7.30 -11.53 -1.45
C LYS A 88 -6.11 -10.62 -1.11
N ALA A 89 -5.81 -9.62 -1.93
CA ALA A 89 -4.72 -8.69 -1.66
C ALA A 89 -4.98 -7.84 -0.40
N VAL A 90 -6.25 -7.49 -0.13
CA VAL A 90 -6.70 -6.82 1.10
C VAL A 90 -6.51 -7.74 2.31
N ASP A 91 -6.91 -9.00 2.24
CA ASP A 91 -6.72 -10.00 3.30
C ASP A 91 -5.24 -10.22 3.63
N ASP A 92 -4.40 -10.35 2.59
CA ASP A 92 -2.95 -10.50 2.72
C ASP A 92 -2.34 -9.26 3.39
N LEU A 93 -2.78 -8.05 3.00
CA LEU A 93 -2.31 -6.81 3.62
C LEU A 93 -2.76 -6.70 5.08
N GLN A 94 -4.00 -7.06 5.41
CA GLN A 94 -4.51 -7.03 6.78
C GLN A 94 -3.79 -8.04 7.69
N THR A 95 -3.45 -9.20 7.15
CA THR A 95 -2.62 -10.20 7.83
C THR A 95 -1.23 -9.65 8.12
N GLY A 96 -0.58 -9.07 7.11
CA GLY A 96 0.73 -8.43 7.27
C GLY A 96 0.72 -7.31 8.32
N VAL A 97 -0.29 -6.42 8.28
CA VAL A 97 -0.47 -5.33 9.27
C VAL A 97 -0.57 -5.90 10.68
N THR A 98 -1.36 -6.97 10.86
CA THR A 98 -1.55 -7.63 12.16
C THR A 98 -0.25 -8.20 12.70
N ASP A 99 0.55 -8.85 11.85
CA ASP A 99 1.80 -9.50 12.28
C ASP A 99 2.91 -8.49 12.59
N VAL A 100 2.99 -7.38 11.84
CA VAL A 100 3.87 -6.25 12.20
C VAL A 100 3.47 -5.70 13.56
N ARG A 101 2.18 -5.53 13.82
CA ARG A 101 1.65 -5.03 15.09
C ARG A 101 2.05 -5.91 16.27
N LYS A 102 1.85 -7.22 16.15
CA LYS A 102 2.27 -8.19 17.16
C LYS A 102 3.77 -8.13 17.42
N SER A 103 4.57 -7.94 16.37
CA SER A 103 6.02 -7.83 16.49
C SER A 103 6.42 -6.59 17.29
N ILE A 104 5.80 -5.43 17.01
CA ILE A 104 6.00 -4.20 17.78
C ILE A 104 5.57 -4.39 19.24
N GLU A 105 4.40 -5.00 19.48
CA GLU A 105 3.89 -5.29 20.84
C GLU A 105 4.78 -6.26 21.62
N ALA A 106 5.47 -7.18 20.92
CA ALA A 106 6.46 -8.07 21.48
C ALA A 106 7.83 -7.39 21.75
N GLY A 107 7.97 -6.11 21.39
CA GLY A 107 9.19 -5.32 21.61
C GLY A 107 10.19 -5.36 20.46
N ASP A 108 9.80 -5.84 19.28
CA ASP A 108 10.64 -5.75 18.08
C ASP A 108 10.67 -4.31 17.55
N ALA A 109 11.85 -3.71 17.55
CA ALA A 109 12.07 -2.37 17.02
C ALA A 109 12.26 -2.36 15.49
N THR A 110 12.44 -3.52 14.86
CA THR A 110 12.66 -3.67 13.42
C THR A 110 11.78 -4.79 12.85
N PRO A 111 10.45 -4.66 13.00
CA PRO A 111 9.52 -5.69 12.51
C PRO A 111 9.67 -5.87 11.00
N ASP A 112 9.47 -7.10 10.53
CA ASP A 112 9.44 -7.40 9.10
C ASP A 112 8.15 -6.85 8.46
N ILE A 113 8.31 -5.84 7.61
CA ILE A 113 7.23 -5.18 6.87
C ILE A 113 7.16 -5.60 5.40
N THR A 114 7.97 -6.57 4.96
CA THR A 114 7.91 -7.12 3.60
C THR A 114 6.51 -7.63 3.24
N PRO A 115 5.80 -8.41 4.09
CA PRO A 115 4.45 -8.85 3.79
C PRO A 115 3.46 -7.70 3.52
N VAL A 116 3.59 -6.60 4.26
CA VAL A 116 2.78 -5.39 4.07
C VAL A 116 3.09 -4.71 2.73
N THR A 117 4.37 -4.58 2.41
CA THR A 117 4.82 -3.92 1.18
C THR A 117 4.44 -4.71 -0.07
N ASP A 118 4.54 -6.03 -0.02
CA ASP A 118 4.19 -6.93 -1.12
C ASP A 118 2.68 -6.89 -1.38
N ALA A 119 1.85 -7.02 -0.35
CA ALA A 119 0.40 -6.98 -0.51
C ALA A 119 -0.11 -5.61 -1.00
N ALA A 120 0.45 -4.50 -0.51
CA ALA A 120 0.13 -3.18 -1.04
C ALA A 120 0.51 -3.01 -2.52
N THR A 121 1.60 -3.67 -2.95
CA THR A 121 2.00 -3.71 -4.36
C THR A 121 0.98 -4.49 -5.20
N GLU A 122 0.47 -5.63 -4.71
CA GLU A 122 -0.58 -6.39 -5.38
C GLU A 122 -1.90 -5.61 -5.47
N ILE A 123 -2.31 -4.91 -4.40
CA ILE A 123 -3.47 -3.99 -4.44
C ILE A 123 -3.31 -2.95 -5.55
N GLY A 124 -2.13 -2.32 -5.64
CA GLY A 124 -1.82 -1.35 -6.68
C GLY A 124 -1.92 -1.92 -8.10
N LYS A 125 -1.49 -3.17 -8.31
CA LYS A 125 -1.62 -3.88 -9.60
C LYS A 125 -3.07 -4.16 -9.96
N VAL A 126 -3.87 -4.62 -9.00
CA VAL A 126 -5.28 -4.97 -9.22
C VAL A 126 -6.14 -3.72 -9.45
N CYS A 127 -5.82 -2.61 -8.76
CA CYS A 127 -6.50 -1.32 -8.95
C CYS A 127 -6.00 -0.54 -10.18
N SER A 128 -4.93 -0.98 -10.86
CA SER A 128 -4.42 -0.28 -12.04
C SER A 128 -5.25 -0.65 -13.29
N PRO A 129 -5.71 0.34 -14.08
CA PRO A 129 -6.45 0.10 -15.32
C PRO A 129 -5.61 -0.47 -16.49
#